data_AF-I3WIT7-F1
#
_entry.id   AF-I3WIT7-F1
#
_cell.length_a   1.000
_cell.length_b   1.000
_cell.length_c   1.000
_cell.angle_alpha   90.00
_cell.angle_beta   90.00
_cell.angle_gamma   90.00
#
_symmetry.space_group_name_H-M   'P 1'
#
loop_
_entity.id
_entity.type
_entity.pdbx_description
1 polymer ?
#
loop_
_entity_poly.entity_id
_entity_poly.type
_entity_poly.pdbx_seq_one_letter_code
_entity_poly.pdbx_strand_id
1 'polypeptide(L)'
;MDERRRNILIIAAAVAAVVLMVVANIAFILMHPAGTENRNKLAASDVKAETSTSTPAARHQKPLEVCEKLAPKAAAAYASKAADRDRLIKRYFASDAQGLNIPIDRIADQPDVQASGGMNAGTSTTATCSVWTGLESPWTLTWRWAADKGWKCTGISGPLEGAYTVLGDKAPEEDKDDEK
;
A
#
# COMPACT_ATOMS: atom_id res chain seq x y z
N MET A 1 31.64 -23.47 -31.56
CA MET A 1 31.13 -23.65 -30.18
C MET A 1 29.70 -24.12 -30.31
N ASP A 2 29.40 -25.36 -29.93
CA ASP A 2 28.07 -25.96 -30.11
C ASP A 2 26.99 -25.20 -29.34
N GLU A 3 25.82 -25.03 -29.97
CA GLU A 3 24.63 -24.38 -29.40
C GLU A 3 24.27 -24.94 -28.01
N ARG A 4 24.47 -26.26 -27.83
CA ARG A 4 24.27 -26.98 -26.56
C ARG A 4 25.28 -26.57 -25.48
N ARG A 5 26.54 -26.32 -25.83
CA ARG A 5 27.57 -25.85 -24.89
C ARG A 5 27.30 -24.40 -24.46
N ARG A 6 26.80 -23.55 -25.37
CA ARG A 6 26.44 -22.16 -25.05
C ARG A 6 25.24 -22.09 -24.08
N ASN A 7 24.20 -22.91 -24.28
CA ASN A 7 23.06 -22.97 -23.36
C ASN A 7 23.45 -23.51 -21.97
N ILE A 8 24.31 -24.52 -21.89
CA ILE A 8 24.81 -25.03 -20.60
C ILE A 8 25.61 -23.96 -19.85
N LEU A 9 26.45 -23.18 -20.56
CA LEU A 9 27.22 -22.11 -19.94
C LEU A 9 26.34 -20.95 -19.42
N ILE A 10 25.27 -20.60 -20.14
CA ILE A 10 24.33 -19.56 -19.70
C ILE A 10 23.57 -20.00 -18.43
N ILE A 11 23.10 -21.25 -18.41
CA ILE A 11 22.38 -21.79 -17.24
C ILE A 11 23.31 -21.89 -16.03
N ALA A 12 24.55 -22.35 -16.22
CA ALA A 12 25.55 -22.42 -15.15
C ALA A 12 25.88 -21.03 -14.57
N ALA A 13 25.97 -20.00 -15.42
CA ALA A 13 26.23 -18.63 -14.99
C ALA A 13 25.06 -18.02 -14.19
N ALA A 14 23.81 -18.29 -14.60
CA ALA A 14 22.62 -17.81 -13.88
C ALA A 14 22.48 -18.46 -12.49
N VAL A 15 22.74 -19.78 -12.39
CA VAL A 15 22.71 -20.49 -11.10
C VAL A 15 23.81 -19.99 -10.16
N ALA A 16 25.02 -19.75 -10.67
CA ALA A 16 26.13 -19.21 -9.87
C ALA A 16 25.82 -17.80 -9.30
N ALA A 17 25.17 -16.94 -10.08
CA ALA A 17 24.78 -15.60 -9.62
C ALA A 17 23.73 -15.64 -8.49
N VAL A 18 22.75 -16.54 -8.58
CA VAL A 18 21.72 -16.72 -7.53
C VAL A 18 22.35 -17.24 -6.23
N VAL A 19 23.27 -18.21 -6.31
CA VAL A 19 23.96 -18.74 -5.14
C VAL A 19 24.83 -17.67 -4.46
N LEU A 20 25.54 -16.84 -5.23
CA LEU A 20 26.34 -15.72 -4.69
C LEU A 20 25.47 -14.67 -3.96
N MET A 21 24.28 -14.38 -4.48
CA MET A 21 23.34 -13.44 -3.84
C MET A 21 22.84 -13.95 -2.48
N VAL A 22 22.62 -15.27 -2.34
CA VAL A 22 22.14 -15.89 -1.09
C VAL A 22 23.26 -15.92 -0.04
N VAL A 23 24.50 -16.21 -0.43
CA VAL A 23 25.65 -16.23 0.51
C VAL A 23 26.01 -14.83 1.01
N ALA A 24 25.91 -13.80 0.16
CA ALA A 24 26.19 -12.41 0.56
C ALA A 24 25.23 -11.88 1.64
N ASN A 25 23.97 -12.34 1.66
CA ASN A 25 22.99 -11.94 2.67
C ASN A 25 23.27 -12.54 4.07
N ILE A 26 23.90 -13.71 4.15
CA ILE A 26 24.22 -14.35 5.44
C ILE A 26 25.45 -13.71 6.09
N ALA A 27 26.43 -13.27 5.30
CA ALA A 27 27.63 -12.58 5.81
C ALA A 27 27.32 -11.20 6.40
N PHE A 28 26.32 -10.48 5.88
CA PHE A 28 25.94 -9.15 6.38
C PHE A 28 25.28 -9.19 7.77
N ILE A 29 24.68 -10.33 8.15
CA ILE A 29 24.07 -10.51 9.48
C ILE A 29 25.14 -10.83 10.55
N LEU A 30 26.27 -11.43 10.15
CA LEU A 30 27.35 -11.82 11.07
C LEU A 30 28.47 -10.78 11.20
N MET A 31 28.57 -9.81 10.28
CA MET A 31 29.63 -8.79 10.25
C MET A 31 29.25 -7.40 10.79
N HIS A 32 28.10 -7.25 11.45
CA HIS A 32 27.89 -6.09 12.32
C HIS A 32 28.45 -6.42 13.72
N PRO A 33 29.69 -6.00 14.06
CA PRO A 33 30.05 -5.92 15.46
C PRO A 33 29.06 -4.96 16.12
N ALA A 34 28.52 -5.38 17.26
CA ALA A 34 27.89 -4.49 18.21
C ALA A 34 28.94 -3.46 18.64
N GLY A 35 29.00 -2.36 17.87
CA GLY A 35 29.93 -1.27 18.05
C GLY A 35 29.46 -0.41 19.22
N THR A 36 30.08 -0.69 20.36
CA THR A 36 30.35 0.20 21.49
C THR A 36 30.25 1.70 21.17
N GLU A 37 29.29 2.42 21.75
CA GLU A 37 29.46 3.84 22.03
C GLU A 37 29.54 4.05 23.55
N ASN A 38 30.75 4.38 23.97
CA ASN A 38 31.16 4.66 25.34
C ASN A 38 30.79 6.10 25.68
N ARG A 39 29.87 6.33 26.63
CA ARG A 39 29.80 7.61 27.35
C ARG A 39 29.51 7.36 28.84
N ASN A 40 30.59 7.29 29.60
CA ASN A 40 30.57 7.56 31.03
C ASN A 40 30.07 9.00 31.28
N LYS A 41 29.01 9.15 32.07
CA LYS A 41 28.96 10.17 33.14
C LYS A 41 27.87 9.80 34.16
N LEU A 42 28.30 9.40 35.35
CA LEU A 42 27.50 9.54 36.57
C LEU A 42 27.15 11.02 36.77
N ALA A 43 25.88 11.31 37.00
CA ALA A 43 25.43 12.22 38.06
C ALA A 43 23.90 12.09 38.18
N ALA A 44 23.45 11.67 39.36
CA ALA A 44 22.06 11.70 39.76
C ALA A 44 21.53 13.14 39.71
N SER A 45 20.32 13.31 39.21
CA SER A 45 19.42 14.39 39.61
C SER A 45 18.00 13.89 39.43
N ASP A 46 17.33 13.67 40.56
CA ASP A 46 15.89 13.56 40.68
C ASP A 46 15.24 14.76 40.00
N VAL A 47 14.74 14.54 38.78
CA VAL A 47 13.72 15.39 38.17
C VAL A 47 12.61 14.44 37.75
N LYS A 48 11.49 14.53 38.47
CA LYS A 48 10.20 13.94 38.16
C LYS A 48 9.85 14.23 36.70
N ALA A 49 10.17 13.29 35.83
CA ALA A 49 9.83 13.35 34.42
C ALA A 49 8.32 13.12 34.29
N GLU A 50 7.59 14.20 34.03
CA GLU A 50 6.26 14.10 33.46
C GLU A 50 6.34 13.20 32.23
N THR A 51 5.51 12.17 32.20
CA THR A 51 5.45 11.19 31.12
C THR A 51 4.92 11.88 29.87
N SER A 52 5.81 12.54 29.13
CA SER A 52 5.57 12.91 27.74
C SER A 52 5.29 11.62 26.99
N THR A 53 4.02 11.39 26.69
CA THR A 53 3.57 10.25 25.90
C THR A 53 4.01 10.49 24.46
N SER A 54 5.31 10.32 24.19
CA SER A 54 5.84 10.39 22.83
C SER A 54 5.21 9.26 22.04
N THR A 55 4.25 9.60 21.19
CA THR A 55 3.72 8.68 20.19
C THR A 55 4.91 8.19 19.37
N PRO A 56 5.11 6.87 19.22
CA PRO A 56 6.23 6.35 18.45
C PRO A 56 6.18 6.94 17.04
N ALA A 57 7.31 7.51 16.59
CA ALA A 57 7.42 8.02 15.22
C ALA A 57 7.10 6.90 14.22
N ALA A 58 6.24 7.18 13.26
CA ALA A 58 5.89 6.20 12.25
C ALA A 58 7.14 5.82 11.44
N ARG A 59 7.28 4.53 11.07
CA ARG A 59 8.37 4.08 10.17
C ARG A 59 8.23 4.73 8.81
N HIS A 60 9.23 5.52 8.40
CA HIS A 60 9.22 6.20 7.11
C HIS A 60 9.54 5.24 5.96
N GLN A 61 8.49 4.64 5.40
CA GLN A 61 8.60 3.75 4.24
C GLN A 61 8.93 4.54 2.98
N LYS A 62 9.70 3.93 2.06
CA LYS A 62 9.94 4.51 0.74
C LYS A 62 8.62 4.57 -0.06
N PRO A 63 8.41 5.58 -0.92
CA PRO A 63 7.21 5.71 -1.76
C PRO A 63 6.89 4.45 -2.57
N LEU A 64 7.91 3.80 -3.11
CA LEU A 64 7.75 2.56 -3.86
C LEU A 64 7.11 1.45 -3.00
N GLU A 65 7.54 1.31 -1.74
CA GLU A 65 6.97 0.33 -0.82
C GLU A 65 5.50 0.64 -0.48
N VAL A 66 5.12 1.92 -0.43
CA VAL A 66 3.73 2.35 -0.25
C VAL A 66 2.89 1.91 -1.44
N CYS A 67 3.36 2.18 -2.66
CA CYS A 67 2.63 1.79 -3.86
C CYS A 67 2.54 0.27 -4.03
N GLU A 68 3.58 -0.49 -3.71
CA GLU A 68 3.57 -1.96 -3.86
C GLU A 68 2.74 -2.66 -2.78
N LYS A 69 2.76 -2.17 -1.54
CA LYS A 69 2.21 -2.91 -0.38
C LYS A 69 0.97 -2.28 0.25
N LEU A 70 0.87 -0.96 0.27
CA LEU A 70 -0.23 -0.24 0.93
C LEU A 70 -1.33 0.13 -0.07
N ALA A 71 -0.98 0.57 -1.28
CA ALA A 71 -1.98 0.97 -2.27
C ALA A 71 -2.97 -0.15 -2.63
N PRO A 72 -2.56 -1.41 -2.86
CA PRO A 72 -3.50 -2.50 -3.13
C PRO A 72 -4.46 -2.74 -1.97
N LYS A 73 -3.97 -2.64 -0.72
CA LYS A 73 -4.80 -2.82 0.48
C LYS A 73 -5.79 -1.68 0.68
N ALA A 74 -5.38 -0.45 0.37
CA ALA A 74 -6.24 0.72 0.44
C ALA A 74 -7.34 0.67 -0.63
N ALA A 75 -7.01 0.30 -1.86
CA ALA A 75 -7.99 0.10 -2.94
C ALA A 75 -8.99 -1.01 -2.59
N ALA A 76 -8.51 -2.15 -2.08
CA ALA A 76 -9.37 -3.24 -1.62
C ALA A 76 -10.28 -2.79 -0.46
N ALA A 77 -9.76 -2.06 0.51
CA ALA A 77 -10.57 -1.51 1.62
C ALA A 77 -11.63 -0.52 1.13
N TYR A 78 -11.32 0.30 0.13
CA TYR A 78 -12.24 1.27 -0.45
C TYR A 78 -13.44 0.59 -1.12
N ALA A 79 -13.17 -0.43 -1.92
CA ALA A 79 -14.20 -1.14 -2.68
C ALA A 79 -14.87 -2.30 -1.92
N SER A 80 -14.33 -2.72 -0.79
CA SER A 80 -14.88 -3.81 0.02
C SER A 80 -16.24 -3.45 0.61
N LYS A 81 -17.16 -4.42 0.59
CA LYS A 81 -18.44 -4.41 1.31
C LYS A 81 -18.39 -5.16 2.65
N ALA A 82 -17.20 -5.55 3.11
CA ALA A 82 -17.02 -6.30 4.36
C ALA A 82 -17.28 -5.44 5.61
N ALA A 83 -17.64 -6.09 6.72
CA ALA A 83 -17.97 -5.42 7.97
C ALA A 83 -16.82 -4.59 8.58
N ASP A 84 -15.56 -4.91 8.27
CA ASP A 84 -14.39 -4.21 8.79
C ASP A 84 -13.95 -3.01 7.91
N ARG A 85 -14.70 -2.71 6.85
CA ARG A 85 -14.41 -1.63 5.89
C ARG A 85 -14.07 -0.31 6.58
N ASP A 86 -14.91 0.18 7.49
CA ASP A 86 -14.73 1.48 8.14
C ASP A 86 -13.43 1.56 8.95
N ARG A 87 -13.05 0.45 9.59
CA ARG A 87 -11.78 0.34 10.31
C ARG A 87 -10.60 0.40 9.35
N LEU A 88 -10.71 -0.24 8.17
CA LEU A 88 -9.67 -0.21 7.15
C LEU A 88 -9.58 1.15 6.44
N ILE A 89 -10.71 1.84 6.20
CA ILE A 89 -10.73 3.21 5.69
C ILE A 89 -9.96 4.12 6.64
N LYS A 90 -10.28 4.10 7.95
CA LYS A 90 -9.55 4.89 8.96
C LYS A 90 -8.06 4.53 9.05
N ARG A 91 -7.71 3.26 8.78
CA ARG A 91 -6.32 2.79 8.77
C ARG A 91 -5.53 3.37 7.59
N TYR A 92 -6.07 3.35 6.38
CA TYR A 92 -5.30 3.68 5.18
C TYR A 92 -5.49 5.12 4.69
N PHE A 93 -6.67 5.71 4.90
CA PHE A 93 -7.01 7.01 4.34
C PHE A 93 -6.89 8.13 5.38
N ALA A 94 -6.58 9.33 4.89
CA ALA A 94 -6.84 10.56 5.61
C ALA A 94 -8.36 10.78 5.67
N SER A 95 -8.85 11.42 6.74
CA SER A 95 -10.29 11.65 6.92
C SER A 95 -10.89 12.56 5.84
N ASP A 96 -10.06 13.42 5.25
CA ASP A 96 -10.36 14.37 4.18
C ASP A 96 -9.96 13.86 2.79
N ALA A 97 -9.69 12.55 2.65
CA ALA A 97 -9.23 12.01 1.38
C ALA A 97 -10.30 12.15 0.28
N GLN A 98 -9.87 12.67 -0.87
CA GLN A 98 -10.72 12.83 -2.04
C GLN A 98 -11.23 11.46 -2.53
N GLY A 99 -12.49 11.39 -2.95
CA GLY A 99 -13.14 10.15 -3.42
C GLY A 99 -13.80 9.32 -2.31
N LEU A 100 -13.52 9.59 -1.03
CA LEU A 100 -14.24 8.95 0.09
C LEU A 100 -15.70 9.43 0.22
N ASN A 101 -16.05 10.53 -0.43
CA ASN A 101 -17.42 11.04 -0.51
C ASN A 101 -18.32 10.20 -1.43
N ILE A 102 -17.75 9.27 -2.20
CA ILE A 102 -18.53 8.34 -3.04
C ILE A 102 -19.11 7.23 -2.13
N PRO A 103 -20.44 7.06 -2.09
CA PRO A 103 -21.08 6.01 -1.30
C PRO A 103 -20.67 4.60 -1.73
N ILE A 104 -20.63 3.64 -0.79
CA ILE A 104 -20.18 2.26 -1.06
C ILE A 104 -21.11 1.52 -2.04
N ASP A 105 -22.40 1.82 -2.03
CA ASP A 105 -23.39 1.30 -2.98
C ASP A 105 -23.16 1.81 -4.42
N ARG A 106 -22.37 2.87 -4.59
CA ARG A 106 -21.96 3.41 -5.89
C ARG A 106 -20.65 2.80 -6.41
N ILE A 107 -19.95 2.02 -5.58
CA ILE A 107 -18.74 1.29 -5.99
C ILE A 107 -19.17 -0.08 -6.49
N ALA A 108 -18.82 -0.40 -7.74
CA ALA A 108 -19.18 -1.67 -8.36
C ALA A 108 -18.41 -2.83 -7.70
N ASP A 109 -18.98 -4.03 -7.76
CA ASP A 109 -18.27 -5.23 -7.30
C ASP A 109 -16.98 -5.41 -8.10
N GLN A 110 -15.87 -5.54 -7.38
CA GLN A 110 -14.54 -5.64 -7.99
C GLN A 110 -14.21 -7.10 -8.31
N PRO A 111 -13.43 -7.37 -9.37
CA PRO A 111 -12.96 -8.71 -9.65
C PRO A 111 -12.20 -9.29 -8.46
N ASP A 112 -12.42 -10.58 -8.16
CA ASP A 112 -11.69 -11.30 -7.11
C ASP A 112 -10.33 -11.76 -7.63
N VAL A 113 -9.46 -10.81 -7.91
CA VAL A 113 -8.08 -11.04 -8.32
C VAL A 113 -7.13 -10.33 -7.37
N GLN A 114 -5.92 -10.87 -7.25
CA GLN A 114 -4.89 -10.24 -6.43
C GLN A 114 -4.51 -8.87 -7.01
N ALA A 115 -4.85 -7.82 -6.28
CA ALA A 115 -4.49 -6.47 -6.66
C ALA A 115 -2.97 -6.25 -6.59
N SER A 116 -2.42 -5.57 -7.59
CA SER A 116 -1.01 -5.18 -7.65
C SER A 116 -0.89 -3.66 -7.75
N GLY A 117 0.17 -3.10 -7.16
CA GLY A 117 0.38 -1.66 -7.10
C GLY A 117 1.71 -1.26 -7.70
N GLY A 118 1.72 -0.14 -8.42
CA GLY A 118 2.89 0.41 -9.09
C GLY A 118 2.98 1.91 -8.88
N MET A 119 4.21 2.43 -8.74
CA MET A 119 4.45 3.85 -8.50
C MET A 119 4.47 4.60 -9.84
N ASN A 120 3.62 5.63 -9.95
CA ASN A 120 3.65 6.57 -11.07
C ASN A 120 4.66 7.69 -10.81
N ALA A 121 4.65 8.22 -9.58
CA ALA A 121 5.54 9.30 -9.13
C ALA A 121 5.65 9.30 -7.60
N GLY A 122 6.71 9.90 -7.05
CA GLY A 122 6.84 10.07 -5.61
C GLY A 122 8.03 10.93 -5.19
N THR A 123 7.92 11.50 -3.98
CA THR A 123 9.00 12.19 -3.25
C THR A 123 9.18 11.51 -1.89
N SER A 124 10.09 12.00 -1.05
CA SER A 124 10.20 11.46 0.32
C SER A 124 8.88 11.54 1.11
N THR A 125 7.94 12.42 0.77
CA THR A 125 6.69 12.62 1.52
C THR A 125 5.41 12.47 0.72
N THR A 126 5.49 12.18 -0.57
CA THR A 126 4.31 11.99 -1.44
C THR A 126 4.49 10.77 -2.34
N ALA A 127 3.38 10.14 -2.72
CA ALA A 127 3.38 9.09 -3.73
C ALA A 127 2.07 9.10 -4.53
N THR A 128 2.17 8.84 -5.82
CA THR A 128 1.02 8.57 -6.70
C THR A 128 1.18 7.15 -7.22
N CYS A 129 0.16 6.33 -7.01
CA CYS A 129 0.19 4.91 -7.31
C CYS A 129 -0.95 4.53 -8.26
N SER A 130 -0.65 3.62 -9.19
CA SER A 130 -1.65 2.87 -9.94
C SER A 130 -1.88 1.52 -9.25
N VAL A 131 -3.12 1.07 -9.16
CA VAL A 131 -3.48 -0.25 -8.62
C VAL A 131 -4.33 -1.01 -9.63
N TRP A 132 -3.80 -2.14 -10.09
CA TRP A 132 -4.48 -3.03 -11.02
C TRP A 132 -5.29 -4.06 -10.22
N THR A 133 -6.59 -4.11 -10.47
CA THR A 133 -7.56 -4.99 -9.79
C THR A 133 -8.26 -5.94 -10.77
N GLY A 134 -7.68 -6.14 -11.96
CA GLY A 134 -8.29 -6.91 -13.04
C GLY A 134 -9.29 -6.13 -13.91
N LEU A 135 -9.56 -4.86 -13.57
CA LEU A 135 -10.24 -3.93 -14.47
C LEU A 135 -9.31 -3.54 -15.64
N GLU A 136 -9.90 -3.08 -16.75
CA GLU A 136 -9.16 -2.62 -17.94
C GLU A 136 -8.19 -1.48 -17.61
N SER A 137 -8.59 -0.58 -16.71
CA SER A 137 -7.79 0.55 -16.27
C SER A 137 -7.56 0.50 -14.75
N PRO A 138 -6.39 0.95 -14.26
CA PRO A 138 -6.06 0.89 -12.84
C PRO A 138 -6.79 1.96 -12.04
N TRP A 139 -6.96 1.69 -10.75
CA TRP A 139 -7.27 2.71 -9.75
C TRP A 139 -6.06 3.64 -9.56
N THR A 140 -6.31 4.93 -9.35
CA THR A 140 -5.27 5.90 -9.01
C THR A 140 -5.41 6.33 -7.55
N LEU A 141 -4.32 6.23 -6.79
CA LEU A 141 -4.27 6.62 -5.38
C LEU A 141 -3.15 7.64 -5.14
N THR A 142 -3.44 8.70 -4.41
CA THR A 142 -2.45 9.68 -3.94
C THR A 142 -2.20 9.52 -2.45
N TRP A 143 -0.96 9.70 -2.03
CA TRP A 143 -0.49 9.44 -0.68
C TRP A 143 0.37 10.59 -0.16
N ARG A 144 0.30 10.80 1.15
CA ARG A 144 1.11 11.77 1.87
C ARG A 144 1.64 11.17 3.17
N TRP A 145 2.91 11.45 3.46
CA TRP A 145 3.57 11.12 4.71
C TRP A 145 3.39 12.25 5.74
N ALA A 146 3.11 11.87 6.98
CA ALA A 146 3.28 12.74 8.15
C ALA A 146 3.95 11.95 9.28
N ALA A 147 4.85 12.57 10.03
CA ALA A 147 5.69 11.88 11.03
C ALA A 147 4.86 11.22 12.17
N ASP A 148 3.72 11.81 12.50
CA ASP A 148 2.78 11.37 13.54
C ASP A 148 1.77 10.32 13.03
N LYS A 149 1.38 10.38 11.76
CA LYS A 149 0.31 9.55 11.17
C LYS A 149 0.81 8.44 10.25
N GLY A 150 2.06 8.52 9.84
CA GLY A 150 2.62 7.72 8.77
C GLY A 150 2.08 8.08 7.39
N TRP A 151 2.13 7.12 6.46
CA TRP A 151 1.55 7.27 5.13
C TRP A 151 0.03 7.14 5.19
N LYS A 152 -0.67 8.14 4.65
CA LYS A 152 -2.11 8.14 4.47
C LYS A 152 -2.47 8.42 3.02
N CYS A 153 -3.44 7.69 2.50
CA CYS A 153 -4.03 7.96 1.20
C CYS A 153 -4.88 9.23 1.30
N THR A 154 -4.59 10.20 0.46
CA THR A 154 -5.24 11.52 0.41
C THR A 154 -6.22 11.65 -0.73
N GLY A 155 -6.24 10.69 -1.65
CA GLY A 155 -7.20 10.66 -2.74
C GLY A 155 -7.21 9.32 -3.43
N ILE A 156 -8.40 8.90 -3.86
CA ILE A 156 -8.62 7.69 -4.65
C ILE A 156 -9.61 7.99 -5.77
N SER A 157 -9.30 7.52 -6.98
CA SER A 157 -10.19 7.57 -8.12
C SER A 157 -10.11 6.27 -8.89
N GLY A 158 -11.26 5.65 -9.13
CA GLY A 158 -11.36 4.47 -9.99
C GLY A 158 -11.40 4.84 -11.47
N PRO A 159 -11.14 3.87 -12.36
CA PRO A 159 -11.41 4.01 -13.79
C PRO A 159 -12.90 4.31 -14.05
N LEU A 160 -13.21 4.93 -15.19
CA LEU A 160 -14.60 5.23 -15.57
C LEU A 160 -15.43 3.95 -15.71
N GLU A 161 -14.86 2.95 -16.38
CA GLU A 161 -15.49 1.65 -16.58
C GLU A 161 -15.17 0.69 -15.43
N GLY A 162 -16.20 0.05 -14.87
CA GLY A 162 -16.09 -1.04 -13.90
C GLY A 162 -15.74 -0.66 -12.46
N ALA A 163 -15.32 0.58 -12.17
CA ALA A 163 -15.10 1.01 -10.77
C ALA A 163 -16.39 1.43 -10.06
N TYR A 164 -17.27 2.09 -10.80
CA TYR A 164 -18.48 2.70 -10.26
C TYR A 164 -19.71 2.16 -10.97
N THR A 165 -20.81 2.04 -10.24
CA THR A 165 -22.10 1.66 -10.82
C THR A 165 -22.63 2.80 -11.70
N VAL A 166 -23.08 2.52 -12.91
CA VAL A 166 -23.77 3.51 -13.76
C VAL A 166 -25.08 3.93 -13.08
N LEU A 167 -25.38 5.24 -13.06
CA LEU A 167 -26.67 5.75 -12.61
C LEU A 167 -27.74 5.43 -13.68
N GLY A 168 -28.52 4.37 -13.45
CA GLY A 168 -29.89 4.20 -13.94
C GLY A 168 -30.11 3.88 -15.43
N ASP A 169 -30.24 2.59 -15.75
CA ASP A 169 -31.16 2.09 -16.80
C ASP A 169 -32.44 1.48 -16.21
N LYS A 170 -32.60 1.49 -14.88
CA LYS A 170 -33.84 1.06 -14.24
C LYS A 170 -34.75 2.27 -14.05
N ALA A 171 -35.74 2.38 -14.92
CA ALA A 171 -36.94 3.15 -14.64
C ALA A 171 -37.52 2.68 -13.28
N PRO A 172 -38.08 3.58 -12.47
CA PRO A 172 -38.77 3.17 -11.25
C PRO A 172 -39.84 2.13 -11.62
N GLU A 173 -39.88 1.03 -10.87
CA GLU A 173 -40.97 0.08 -10.98
C GLU A 173 -42.25 0.84 -10.61
N GLU A 174 -43.12 1.06 -11.59
CA GLU A 174 -44.46 1.57 -11.33
C GLU A 174 -45.17 0.55 -10.45
N ASP A 175 -45.43 0.93 -9.19
CA ASP A 175 -46.42 0.28 -8.35
C ASP A 175 -47.74 0.30 -9.14
N LYS A 176 -48.11 -0.87 -9.68
CA LYS A 176 -49.44 -1.06 -10.25
C LYS A 176 -50.41 -1.08 -9.07
N ASP A 177 -50.96 0.08 -8.77
CA ASP A 177 -52.14 0.19 -7.92
C ASP A 177 -53.22 -0.74 -8.50
N ASP A 178 -53.60 -1.72 -7.69
CA ASP A 178 -54.68 -2.66 -7.96
C ASP A 178 -55.98 -1.91 -8.26
N GLU A 179 -56.42 -1.95 -9.51
CA GLU A 179 -57.72 -1.41 -9.92
C GLU A 179 -58.83 -2.39 -9.47
N LYS A 180 -59.74 -1.85 -8.68
CA LYS A 180 -60.87 -2.52 -8.00
C LYS A 180 -62.11 -2.58 -8.89
#